data_AF-A0A968CIV4-F1
#
_entry.id   AF-A0A968CIV4-F1
#
_cell.length_a   1.000
_cell.length_b   1.000
_cell.length_c   1.000
_cell.angle_alpha   90.00
_cell.angle_beta   90.00
_cell.angle_gamma   90.00
#
_symmetry.space_group_name_H-M   'P 1'
#
loop_
_entity.id
_entity.type
_entity.pdbx_description
1 polymer ?
#
loop_
_entity_poly.entity_id
_entity_poly.type
_entity_poly.pdbx_seq_one_letter_code
_entity_poly.pdbx_strand_id
1 'polypeptide(L)' 'HALVAEKVADRMTDNDGRPREDGVRWAEQYERAAKYTHYQVMLDERPDIDAVVIATPDHTHAVIAAAAM' A
#
# COMPACT_ATOMS: atom_id res chain seq x y z
N HIS A 1 2.17 4.86 -9.23
CA HIS A 1 2.29 3.41 -8.93
C HIS A 1 3.61 2.78 -9.37
N ALA A 2 4.25 3.21 -10.47
CA ALA A 2 5.52 2.63 -10.95
C ALA A 2 6.67 2.66 -9.92
N LEU A 3 6.90 3.81 -9.25
CA LEU A 3 7.96 3.94 -8.24
C LEU A 3 7.81 2.96 -7.06
N VAL A 4 6.57 2.70 -6.64
CA VAL A 4 6.29 1.74 -5.56
C VAL A 4 6.53 0.31 -6.05
N ALA A 5 6.11 -0.01 -7.28
CA ALA A 5 6.35 -1.33 -7.87
C ALA A 5 7.84 -1.64 -8.04
N GLU A 6 8.64 -0.66 -8.44
CA GLU A 6 10.11 -0.77 -8.46
C GLU A 6 10.64 -1.04 -7.06
N LYS A 7 10.15 -0.30 -6.04
CA LYS A 7 10.59 -0.53 -4.67
C LYS A 7 10.16 -1.88 -4.10
N VAL A 8 9.05 -2.42 -4.60
CA VAL A 8 8.61 -3.78 -4.34
C VAL A 8 9.62 -4.79 -4.88
N ALA A 9 9.98 -4.68 -6.15
CA ALA A 9 10.95 -5.55 -6.80
C ALA A 9 12.32 -5.53 -6.10
N ASP A 10 12.83 -4.34 -5.75
CA ASP A 10 14.10 -4.17 -5.01
C ASP A 10 14.15 -4.97 -3.70
N ARG A 11 13.01 -5.11 -3.02
CA ARG A 11 12.91 -5.74 -1.70
C ARG A 11 12.66 -7.25 -1.79
N MET A 12 12.43 -7.80 -2.98
CA MET A 12 12.22 -9.23 -3.19
C MET A 12 13.49 -10.04 -3.01
N THR A 13 14.68 -9.44 -3.16
CA THR A 13 15.96 -10.11 -3.00
C THR A 13 16.78 -9.55 -1.83
N ASP A 14 17.69 -10.37 -1.31
CA ASP A 14 18.72 -9.92 -0.38
C ASP A 14 19.94 -9.35 -1.13
N ASN A 15 20.99 -9.00 -0.38
CA ASN A 15 22.22 -8.44 -0.94
C ASN A 15 22.98 -9.43 -1.85
N ASP A 16 22.74 -10.74 -1.69
CA ASP A 16 23.35 -11.80 -2.49
C ASP A 16 22.48 -12.17 -3.71
N GLY A 17 21.38 -11.44 -3.93
CA GLY A 17 20.43 -11.67 -5.02
C GLY A 17 19.50 -12.86 -4.80
N ARG A 18 19.47 -13.44 -3.58
CA ARG A 18 18.60 -14.58 -3.27
C ARG A 18 17.20 -14.07 -2.90
N PRO A 19 16.12 -14.80 -3.26
CA PRO A 19 14.77 -14.41 -2.89
C PRO A 19 14.58 -14.35 -1.38
N ARG A 20 13.95 -13.28 -0.91
CA ARG A 20 13.48 -13.10 0.47
C ARG A 20 12.02 -13.50 0.52
N GLU A 21 11.68 -14.50 1.33
CA GLU A 21 10.31 -14.98 1.48
C GLU A 21 9.32 -13.84 1.80
N ASP A 22 9.66 -12.98 2.75
CA ASP A 22 8.83 -11.81 3.10
C ASP A 22 8.70 -10.80 1.94
N GLY A 23 9.75 -10.64 1.13
CA GLY A 23 9.74 -9.73 -0.01
C GLY A 23 8.86 -10.24 -1.15
N VAL A 24 8.91 -11.55 -1.42
CA VAL A 24 8.03 -12.22 -2.37
C VAL A 24 6.57 -12.12 -1.90
N ARG A 25 6.30 -12.44 -0.63
CA ARG A 25 4.95 -12.33 -0.04
C ARG A 25 4.40 -10.92 -0.17
N TRP A 26 5.23 -9.91 0.12
CA TRP A 26 4.83 -8.51 0.00
C TRP A 26 4.50 -8.13 -1.46
N ALA A 27 5.29 -8.60 -2.42
CA ALA A 27 5.06 -8.34 -3.84
C ALA A 27 3.71 -8.91 -4.32
N GLU A 28 3.41 -10.15 -3.96
CA GLU A 28 2.12 -10.79 -4.29
C GLU A 28 0.94 -10.04 -3.67
N GLN A 29 1.07 -9.62 -2.41
CA GLN A 29 0.03 -8.83 -1.73
C GLN A 29 -0.19 -7.47 -2.40
N TYR A 30 0.89 -6.77 -2.77
CA TYR A 30 0.81 -5.48 -3.48
C TYR A 30 0.19 -5.62 -4.87
N GLU A 31 0.55 -6.68 -5.62
CA GLU A 31 -0.02 -6.94 -6.93
C GLU A 31 -1.54 -7.17 -6.85
N ARG A 32 -1.98 -8.00 -5.90
CA ARG A 32 -3.39 -8.35 -5.68
C ARG A 32 -4.24 -7.23 -5.09
N ALA A 33 -3.64 -6.28 -4.38
CA ALA A 33 -4.37 -5.17 -3.77
C ALA A 33 -5.05 -4.29 -4.82
N ALA A 34 -6.31 -3.94 -4.59
CA ALA A 34 -7.02 -2.91 -5.35
C ALA A 34 -6.31 -1.55 -5.13
N LYS A 35 -6.14 -0.79 -6.21
CA LYS A 35 -5.35 0.45 -6.23
C LYS A 35 -6.27 1.61 -6.58
N TYR A 36 -6.27 2.63 -5.74
CA TYR A 36 -7.10 3.82 -5.88
C TYR A 36 -6.23 5.07 -5.95
N THR A 37 -6.60 6.02 -6.82
CA THR A 37 -5.96 7.34 -6.88
C THR A 37 -6.47 8.27 -5.78
N HIS A 38 -7.74 8.14 -5.41
CA HIS A 38 -8.41 8.96 -4.41
C HIS A 38 -8.92 8.08 -3.27
N TYR A 39 -8.56 8.43 -2.04
CA TYR A 39 -8.93 7.66 -0.86
C TYR A 39 -10.43 7.72 -0.58
N GLN A 40 -11.13 8.79 -0.99
CA GLN A 40 -12.57 8.90 -0.83
C GLN A 40 -13.30 7.82 -1.63
N VAL A 41 -12.91 7.63 -2.89
CA VAL A 41 -13.46 6.57 -3.75
C VAL A 41 -13.20 5.18 -3.16
N MET A 42 -12.01 4.97 -2.59
CA MET A 42 -11.70 3.72 -1.90
C MET A 42 -12.65 3.47 -0.72
N LEU A 43 -12.86 4.47 0.14
CA LEU A 43 -13.74 4.35 1.31
C LEU A 43 -15.21 4.13 0.90
N ASP A 44 -15.66 4.80 -0.16
CA ASP A 44 -17.02 4.66 -0.68
C ASP A 44 -17.27 3.26 -1.29
N GLU A 45 -16.31 2.74 -2.06
CA GLU A 45 -16.45 1.43 -2.73
C GLU A 45 -16.16 0.23 -1.81
N ARG A 46 -15.41 0.44 -0.73
CA ARG A 46 -14.96 -0.61 0.19
C ARG A 46 -15.46 -0.40 1.62
N PRO A 47 -16.78 -0.51 1.85
CA PRO A 47 -17.36 -0.43 3.20
C PRO A 47 -16.98 -1.62 4.09
N ASP A 48 -16.29 -2.62 3.55
CA ASP A 48 -15.78 -3.80 4.24
C ASP A 48 -14.41 -3.57 4.91
N ILE A 49 -13.81 -2.38 4.81
CA ILE A 49 -12.53 -2.06 5.45
C ILE A 49 -12.76 -1.68 6.93
N ASP A 50 -12.19 -2.48 7.84
CA ASP A 50 -12.29 -2.22 9.29
C ASP A 50 -11.30 -1.17 9.82
N ALA A 51 -10.16 -1.00 9.14
CA ALA A 51 -9.08 -0.13 9.60
C ALA A 51 -8.20 0.37 8.45
N VAL A 52 -7.62 1.55 8.63
CA VAL A 52 -6.69 2.17 7.68
C VAL A 52 -5.36 2.55 8.34
N VAL A 53 -4.28 2.47 7.55
CA VAL A 53 -2.97 3.02 7.90
C VAL A 53 -2.67 4.17 6.95
N ILE A 54 -2.42 5.37 7.49
CA ILE A 54 -2.22 6.58 6.69
C ILE A 54 -0.73 6.97 6.71
N ALA A 55 -0.05 6.74 5.59
CA ALA A 55 1.38 7.03 5.41
C ALA A 55 1.63 8.09 4.31
N THR A 56 0.66 8.98 4.09
CA THR A 56 0.80 10.13 3.18
C THR A 56 1.75 11.19 3.78
N PRO A 57 2.09 12.27 3.08
CA PRO A 57 2.70 13.43 3.72
C PRO A 57 1.79 14.01 4.83
N ASP A 58 2.43 14.45 5.92
CA ASP A 58 1.87 14.93 7.19
C ASP A 58 0.63 15.82 7.10
N HIS A 59 0.61 16.78 6.18
CA HIS A 59 -0.48 17.74 6.01
C HIS A 59 -1.86 17.11 5.75
N THR A 60 -1.87 15.87 5.27
CA THR A 60 -3.11 15.17 4.89
C THR A 60 -3.53 14.10 5.90
N HIS A 61 -2.70 13.78 6.90
CA HIS A 61 -2.98 12.71 7.87
C HIS A 61 -4.32 12.92 8.56
N ALA A 62 -4.52 14.09 9.17
CA ALA A 62 -5.70 14.39 9.98
C ALA A 62 -7.00 14.37 9.15
N VAL A 63 -6.99 14.92 7.93
CA VAL A 63 -8.17 14.99 7.08
C VAL A 63 -8.56 13.61 6.56
N ILE A 64 -7.58 12.79 6.16
CA ILE A 64 -7.84 11.41 5.72
C ILE A 64 -8.35 10.56 6.87
N ALA A 65 -7.77 10.72 8.07
CA ALA A 65 -8.22 10.00 9.26
C ALA A 65 -9.67 10.35 9.62
N ALA A 66 -10.04 11.64 9.55
CA ALA A 66 -11.40 12.08 9.80
C ALA A 66 -12.41 11.55 8.76
N ALA A 67 -12.00 11.38 7.50
CA ALA A 67 -12.86 10.81 6.46
C ALA A 67 -13.07 9.29 6.59
N ALA A 68 -12.18 8.59 7.29
CA ALA A 68 -12.24 7.14 7.51
C ALA A 68 -13.03 6.74 8.78
N MET A 69 -13.61 7.70 9.49
CA MET A 69 -14.47 7.49 10.67
C MET A 69 -15.94 7.70 10.32
#